data_AF-A0A941DHG8-F1
#
_entry.id   AF-A0A941DHG8-F1
#
_cell.length_a   1.000
_cell.length_b   1.000
_cell.length_c   1.000
_cell.angle_alpha   90.00
_cell.angle_beta   90.00
_cell.angle_gamma   90.00
#
_symmetry.space_group_name_H-M   'P 1'
#
loop_
_entity.id
_entity.type
_entity.pdbx_description
1 polymer ?
#
loop_
_entity_poly.entity_id
_entity_poly.type
_entity_poly.pdbx_seq_one_letter_code
_entity_poly.pdbx_strand_id
1 'polypeptide(L)'
;MLASLPAAQATASKNQALLRCNVTYAGSTQIVETRVSKDPYVAPIHDIGGRFSFKAVMIGDHKKLNYIKLYAYLQGRDIDVPIHQATYKDPIKIGRKMRALTPINYLYAGEVERELQYQCFLGLRQQ
;
A
#
# COMPACT_ATOMS: atom_id res chain seq x y z
N MET A 1 38.01 -9.85 -26.17
CA MET A 1 36.66 -10.46 -26.14
C MET A 1 35.91 -9.90 -24.94
N LEU A 2 35.04 -8.91 -25.14
CA LEU A 2 34.21 -8.33 -24.07
C LEU A 2 32.81 -8.94 -24.20
N ALA A 3 32.46 -9.84 -23.28
CA ALA A 3 31.13 -10.44 -23.22
C ALA A 3 30.17 -9.46 -22.55
N SER A 4 29.22 -8.92 -23.33
CA SER A 4 28.12 -8.10 -22.86
C SER A 4 27.05 -8.97 -22.19
N LEU A 5 26.75 -8.70 -20.91
CA LEU A 5 25.65 -9.32 -20.18
C LEU A 5 24.29 -8.72 -20.61
N PRO A 6 23.23 -9.52 -20.81
CA PRO A 6 21.91 -9.01 -21.17
C PRO A 6 21.19 -8.47 -19.92
N ALA A 7 20.66 -7.25 -20.03
CA ALA A 7 19.79 -6.65 -19.02
C ALA A 7 18.46 -7.42 -18.96
N ALA A 8 18.15 -7.99 -17.79
CA ALA A 8 16.86 -8.63 -17.53
C ALA A 8 15.74 -7.58 -17.53
N GLN A 9 14.92 -7.57 -18.57
CA GLN A 9 13.74 -6.72 -18.66
C GLN A 9 12.61 -7.34 -17.82
N ALA A 10 12.28 -6.70 -16.71
CA ALA A 10 11.11 -7.05 -15.92
C ALA A 10 9.84 -6.74 -16.73
N THR A 11 9.24 -7.76 -17.35
CA THR A 11 7.96 -7.63 -18.03
C THR A 11 6.88 -7.29 -17.01
N ALA A 12 6.44 -6.03 -16.98
CA ALA A 12 5.30 -5.62 -16.17
C ALA A 12 4.03 -6.34 -16.67
N SER A 13 3.57 -7.35 -15.94
CA SER A 13 2.34 -8.07 -16.27
C SER A 13 1.15 -7.11 -16.29
N LYS A 14 0.54 -6.95 -17.46
CA LYS A 14 -0.79 -6.34 -17.61
C LYS A 14 -1.81 -7.26 -16.92
N ASN A 15 -2.86 -6.71 -16.32
CA ASN A 15 -3.90 -7.45 -15.57
C ASN A 15 -3.49 -8.09 -14.23
N GLN A 16 -2.45 -7.62 -13.56
CA GLN A 16 -2.22 -7.99 -12.15
C GLN A 16 -3.04 -7.08 -11.22
N ALA A 17 -3.56 -7.65 -10.12
CA ALA A 17 -4.18 -6.88 -9.05
C ALA A 17 -3.21 -5.84 -8.49
N LEU A 18 -3.69 -4.61 -8.36
CA LEU A 18 -2.96 -3.46 -7.87
C LEU A 18 -3.80 -2.74 -6.83
N LEU A 19 -3.22 -2.57 -5.65
CA LEU A 19 -3.72 -1.70 -4.61
C LEU A 19 -2.97 -0.37 -4.71
N ARG A 20 -3.70 0.74 -4.81
CA ARG A 20 -3.13 2.09 -4.82
C ARG A 20 -3.73 2.87 -3.67
N CYS A 21 -2.90 3.35 -2.76
CA CYS A 21 -3.30 4.18 -1.63
C CYS A 21 -2.78 5.60 -1.83
N ASN A 22 -3.68 6.57 -1.80
CA ASN A 22 -3.33 7.96 -1.67
C ASN A 22 -3.23 8.25 -0.18
N VAL A 23 -2.05 8.65 0.28
CA VAL A 23 -1.76 8.90 1.69
C VAL A 23 -1.31 10.35 1.82
N THR A 24 -2.05 11.15 2.57
CA THR A 24 -1.86 12.60 2.65
C THR A 24 -1.47 12.99 4.06
N TYR A 25 -0.40 13.77 4.18
CA TYR A 25 0.04 14.38 5.43
C TYR A 25 0.48 15.83 5.14
N ALA A 26 0.06 16.76 6.00
CA ALA A 26 0.41 18.19 5.90
C ALA A 26 0.21 18.78 4.48
N GLY A 27 -0.88 18.37 3.81
CA GLY A 27 -1.23 18.81 2.45
C GLY A 27 -0.47 18.11 1.32
N SER A 28 0.55 17.29 1.60
CA SER A 28 1.29 16.53 0.58
C SER A 28 0.76 15.11 0.48
N THR A 29 0.51 14.64 -0.75
CA THR A 29 -0.01 13.29 -1.02
C THR A 29 1.02 12.39 -1.65
N GLN A 30 1.29 11.25 -1.01
CA GLN A 30 2.11 10.17 -1.53
C GLN A 30 1.23 9.04 -2.07
N ILE A 31 1.60 8.50 -3.23
CA ILE A 31 0.94 7.33 -3.81
C ILE A 31 1.74 6.08 -3.44
N VAL A 32 1.12 5.21 -2.65
CA VAL A 32 1.65 3.90 -2.28
C VAL A 32 1.02 2.83 -3.15
N GLU A 33 1.81 2.17 -3.99
CA GLU A 33 1.37 1.04 -4.81
C GLU A 33 1.81 -0.29 -4.20
N THR A 34 0.88 -1.24 -4.11
CA THR A 34 1.12 -2.57 -3.57
C THR A 34 0.63 -3.64 -4.54
N ARG A 35 1.50 -4.59 -4.86
CA ARG A 35 1.18 -5.77 -5.67
C ARG A 35 0.76 -6.92 -4.78
N VAL A 36 0.02 -7.86 -5.36
CA VAL A 36 -0.32 -9.10 -4.68
C VAL A 36 0.96 -9.91 -4.42
N SER A 37 1.08 -10.43 -3.21
CA SER A 37 2.19 -11.28 -2.76
C SER A 37 1.65 -12.53 -2.06
N LYS A 38 2.45 -13.59 -2.04
CA LYS A 38 2.22 -14.76 -1.17
C LYS A 38 2.91 -14.63 0.19
N ASP A 39 3.89 -13.73 0.28
CA ASP A 39 4.68 -13.45 1.48
C ASP A 39 4.23 -12.13 2.12
N PRO A 40 3.79 -12.11 3.39
CA PRO A 40 3.40 -10.89 4.10
C PRO A 40 4.57 -10.03 4.59
N TYR A 41 5.79 -10.56 4.61
CA TYR A 41 6.95 -9.87 5.18
C TYR A 41 7.70 -9.00 4.15
N VAL A 42 7.46 -9.20 2.86
CA VAL A 42 8.10 -8.41 1.78
C VAL A 42 7.46 -7.06 1.51
N ALA A 43 6.32 -6.75 2.16
CA ALA A 43 5.64 -5.48 1.96
C ALA A 43 6.44 -4.33 2.60
N PRO A 44 6.86 -3.31 1.83
CA PRO A 44 7.65 -2.20 2.33
C PRO A 44 6.84 -1.32 3.29
N ILE A 45 7.55 -0.66 4.19
CA ILE A 45 7.03 0.44 4.98
C ILE A 45 7.43 1.75 4.30
N HIS A 46 6.50 2.68 4.18
CA HIS A 46 6.71 3.98 3.54
C HIS A 46 6.73 5.07 4.60
N ASP A 47 7.82 5.83 4.65
CA ASP A 47 7.84 7.11 5.36
C ASP A 47 6.83 8.07 4.72
N ILE A 48 6.04 8.74 5.55
CA ILE A 48 5.09 9.76 5.16
C ILE A 48 5.45 11.04 5.91
N GLY A 49 6.30 11.85 5.27
CA GLY A 49 6.68 13.18 5.73
C GLY A 49 7.47 13.19 7.05
N GLY A 50 8.22 12.14 7.37
CA GLY A 50 9.04 12.06 8.59
C GLY A 50 8.25 12.09 9.90
N ARG A 51 6.98 11.67 9.85
CA ARG A 51 6.05 11.72 10.99
C ARG A 51 5.18 10.48 11.10
N PHE A 52 4.73 9.96 9.97
CA PHE A 52 3.97 8.73 9.93
C PHE A 52 4.67 7.70 9.06
N SER A 53 4.37 6.44 9.32
CA SER A 53 4.74 5.35 8.42
C SER A 53 3.47 4.66 7.95
N PHE A 54 3.40 4.32 6.66
CA PHE A 54 2.28 3.60 6.08
C PHE A 54 2.74 2.30 5.44
N LYS A 55 2.03 1.20 5.73
CA LYS A 55 2.31 -0.11 5.14
C LYS A 55 1.02 -0.73 4.63
N ALA A 56 1.03 -1.12 3.36
CA ALA A 56 -0.06 -1.85 2.74
C ALA A 56 0.41 -3.26 2.36
N VAL A 57 -0.38 -4.26 2.72
CA VAL A 57 -0.11 -5.68 2.47
C VAL A 57 -1.30 -6.25 1.71
N MET A 58 -1.06 -6.84 0.54
CA MET A 58 -2.09 -7.52 -0.25
C MET A 58 -1.68 -8.97 -0.48
N ILE A 59 -2.33 -9.90 0.22
CA ILE A 59 -2.00 -11.33 0.16
C ILE A 59 -3.00 -12.09 -0.69
N GLY A 60 -2.44 -12.93 -1.56
CA GLY A 60 -3.21 -13.81 -2.44
C GLY A 60 -2.35 -14.33 -3.59
N ASP A 61 -3.01 -14.66 -4.69
CA ASP A 61 -2.39 -15.05 -5.94
C ASP A 61 -3.16 -14.47 -7.14
N HIS A 62 -2.88 -14.99 -8.34
CA HIS A 62 -3.54 -14.55 -9.59
C HIS A 62 -5.04 -14.89 -9.65
N LYS A 63 -5.54 -15.81 -8.83
CA LYS A 63 -6.93 -16.29 -8.84
C LYS A 63 -7.75 -15.68 -7.70
N LYS A 64 -7.14 -15.43 -6.54
CA LYS A 64 -7.86 -14.99 -5.34
C LYS A 64 -7.02 -14.08 -4.44
N LEU A 65 -7.64 -13.06 -3.87
CA LEU A 65 -7.10 -12.33 -2.72
C LEU A 65 -7.59 -12.96 -1.42
N ASN A 66 -6.67 -13.19 -0.51
CA ASN A 66 -6.95 -13.75 0.80
C ASN A 66 -7.31 -12.63 1.78
N TYR A 67 -6.45 -11.60 1.83
CA TYR A 67 -6.70 -10.41 2.64
C TYR A 67 -5.89 -9.21 2.16
N ILE A 68 -6.36 -8.02 2.53
CA ILE A 68 -5.59 -6.78 2.48
C ILE A 68 -5.49 -6.26 3.90
N LYS A 69 -4.29 -5.86 4.31
CA LYS A 69 -4.05 -5.16 5.57
C LYS A 69 -3.40 -3.81 5.33
N LEU A 70 -3.95 -2.79 5.95
CA LEU A 70 -3.43 -1.44 5.93
C LEU A 70 -2.99 -1.08 7.34
N TYR A 71 -1.80 -0.54 7.46
CA TYR A 71 -1.21 -0.13 8.72
C TYR A 71 -0.77 1.31 8.61
N ALA A 72 -1.11 2.09 9.63
CA ALA A 72 -0.53 3.39 9.87
C ALA A 72 0.15 3.39 11.23
N TYR A 73 1.33 3.99 11.27
CA TYR A 73 2.12 4.17 12.47
C TYR A 73 2.44 5.65 12.64
N LEU A 74 2.48 6.10 13.89
CA LEU A 74 3.16 7.33 14.26
C LEU A 74 4.64 7.00 14.50
N GLN A 75 5.55 7.75 13.88
CA GLN A 75 6.97 7.56 14.11
C GLN A 75 7.34 8.03 15.52
N GLY A 76 7.89 7.10 16.30
CA GLY A 76 8.45 7.40 17.61
C GLY A 76 9.94 7.67 17.54
N ARG A 77 10.54 7.99 18.70
CA ARG A 77 12.00 8.17 18.81
C ARG A 77 12.76 6.86 18.61
N ASP A 78 12.29 5.79 19.24
CA ASP A 78 12.94 4.48 19.22
C ASP A 78 12.18 3.46 18.35
N ILE A 79 10.85 3.48 18.42
CA ILE A 79 9.97 2.57 17.68
C ILE A 79 8.75 3.30 17.13
N ASP A 80 8.30 2.87 15.95
CA ASP A 80 7.03 3.28 15.38
C ASP A 80 5.86 2.71 16.19
N VAL A 81 4.91 3.56 16.56
CA VAL A 81 3.73 3.20 17.34
C VAL A 81 2.55 2.94 16.39
N PRO A 82 1.94 1.75 16.40
CA PRO A 82 0.77 1.48 15.57
C PRO A 82 -0.42 2.33 16.04
N ILE A 83 -0.98 3.13 15.14
CA ILE A 83 -2.15 3.97 15.43
C ILE A 83 -3.41 3.48 14.73
N HIS A 84 -3.25 2.72 13.64
CA HIS A 84 -4.38 2.14 12.93
C HIS A 84 -4.00 0.86 12.20
N GLN A 85 -4.92 -0.11 12.23
CA GLN A 85 -4.89 -1.28 11.38
C GLN A 85 -6.29 -1.55 10.82
N ALA A 86 -6.43 -1.57 9.50
CA ALA A 86 -7.63 -2.05 8.81
C ALA A 86 -7.34 -3.39 8.13
N THR A 87 -8.26 -4.35 8.27
CA THR A 87 -8.16 -5.67 7.63
C THR A 87 -9.40 -5.93 6.78
N TYR A 88 -9.19 -6.21 5.50
CA TYR A 88 -10.22 -6.60 4.54
C TYR A 88 -10.01 -8.07 4.18
N LYS A 89 -11.06 -8.88 4.29
CA LYS A 89 -11.03 -10.32 3.99
C LYS A 89 -12.08 -10.64 2.92
N ASP A 90 -11.97 -11.84 2.38
CA ASP A 90 -12.86 -12.42 1.37
C ASP A 90 -14.37 -12.25 1.70
N PRO A 91 -15.25 -11.91 0.73
CA PRO A 91 -14.97 -11.72 -0.70
C PRO A 91 -14.42 -10.33 -1.08
N ILE A 92 -13.19 -10.31 -1.60
CA ILE A 92 -12.56 -9.10 -2.17
C ILE A 92 -12.70 -9.14 -3.70
N LYS A 93 -13.52 -8.24 -4.25
CA LYS A 93 -13.78 -8.18 -5.69
C LYS A 93 -12.73 -7.33 -6.39
N ILE A 94 -11.92 -7.94 -7.26
CA ILE A 94 -10.99 -7.20 -8.13
C ILE A 94 -11.72 -6.82 -9.42
N GLY A 95 -11.96 -5.52 -9.62
CA GLY A 95 -12.53 -5.00 -10.86
C GLY A 95 -11.47 -4.71 -11.92
N ARG A 96 -11.88 -4.69 -13.20
CA ARG A 96 -10.99 -4.24 -14.30
C ARG A 96 -10.52 -2.80 -14.12
N LYS A 97 -11.40 -1.93 -13.61
CA LYS A 97 -11.10 -0.53 -13.29
C LYS A 97 -10.76 -0.39 -11.80
N MET A 98 -9.94 0.60 -11.50
CA MET A 98 -9.61 1.01 -10.14
C MET A 98 -10.89 1.53 -9.45
N ARG A 99 -11.22 0.97 -8.28
CA ARG A 99 -12.40 1.35 -7.48
C ARG A 99 -11.99 1.55 -6.02
N ALA A 100 -12.65 2.45 -5.31
CA ALA A 100 -12.38 2.66 -3.90
C ALA A 100 -12.59 1.35 -3.12
N LEU A 101 -11.54 0.89 -2.44
CA LEU A 101 -11.60 -0.21 -1.47
C LEU A 101 -12.01 0.32 -0.10
N THR A 102 -11.55 1.53 0.24
CA THR A 102 -11.80 2.17 1.53
C THR A 102 -12.55 3.49 1.34
N PRO A 103 -13.26 3.98 2.37
CA PRO A 103 -13.56 5.40 2.47
C PRO A 103 -12.25 6.20 2.63
N ILE A 104 -12.37 7.52 2.68
CA ILE A 104 -11.29 8.38 3.19
C ILE A 104 -11.26 8.18 4.71
N ASN A 105 -10.11 7.77 5.23
CA ASN A 105 -9.88 7.63 6.66
C ASN A 105 -9.05 8.81 7.14
N TYR A 106 -9.40 9.37 8.30
CA TYR A 106 -8.67 10.43 8.98
C TYR A 106 -8.17 9.85 10.30
N LEU A 107 -6.86 9.89 10.50
CA LEU A 107 -6.18 9.36 11.67
C LEU A 107 -5.47 10.51 12.38
N TYR A 108 -5.74 10.66 13.68
CA TYR A 108 -5.15 11.73 14.50
C TYR A 108 -4.23 11.10 15.53
N ALA A 109 -2.96 11.52 15.55
CA ALA A 109 -1.99 11.00 16.51
C ALA A 109 -0.82 11.97 16.78
N GLY A 110 -0.14 11.73 17.91
CA GLY A 110 1.04 12.49 18.32
C GLY A 110 0.68 13.84 18.93
N GLU A 111 1.71 14.66 19.16
CA GLU A 111 1.51 16.03 19.65
C GLU A 111 0.71 16.84 18.62
N VAL A 112 -0.09 17.80 19.11
CA VAL A 112 -0.91 18.72 18.32
C VAL A 112 -1.88 18.05 17.32
N GLU A 113 -2.36 16.84 17.64
CA GLU A 113 -3.38 16.13 16.86
C GLU A 113 -3.06 16.06 15.35
N ARG A 114 -1.82 15.72 15.01
CA ARG A 114 -1.40 15.59 13.61
C ARG A 114 -2.33 14.62 12.87
N GLU A 115 -2.80 15.06 11.71
CA GLU A 115 -3.74 14.32 10.88
C GLU A 115 -3.03 13.62 9.72
N LEU A 116 -3.23 12.31 9.61
CA LEU A 116 -2.90 11.50 8.44
C LEU A 116 -4.21 11.09 7.76
N GLN A 117 -4.32 11.34 6.45
CA GLN A 117 -5.45 10.89 5.65
C GLN A 117 -5.02 9.74 4.73
N TYR A 118 -5.89 8.75 4.51
CA TYR A 118 -5.67 7.81 3.41
C TYR A 118 -6.95 7.32 2.76
N GLN A 119 -6.86 7.04 1.46
CA GLN A 119 -7.86 6.30 0.70
C GLN A 119 -7.18 5.30 -0.24
N CYS A 120 -7.59 4.04 -0.16
CA CYS A 120 -7.07 3.00 -1.04
C CYS A 120 -8.09 2.57 -2.08
N PHE A 121 -7.56 2.24 -3.26
CA PHE A 121 -8.30 1.77 -4.41
C PHE A 121 -7.73 0.43 -4.87
N LEU A 122 -8.61 -0.46 -5.32
CA LEU A 122 -8.26 -1.79 -5.82
C LEU A 122 -8.78 -1.98 -7.24
N GLY A 123 -7.95 -2.57 -8.09
CA GLY A 123 -8.32 -2.94 -9.45
C GLY A 123 -7.18 -3.65 -10.17
N LEU A 124 -7.32 -3.81 -11.47
CA LEU A 124 -6.22 -4.26 -12.33
C LEU A 124 -5.36 -3.09 -12.76
N ARG A 125 -4.04 -3.29 -12.79
CA ARG A 125 -3.12 -2.30 -13.39
C ARG A 125 -3.45 -2.14 -14.87
N GLN A 126 -3.89 -0.95 -15.26
CA GLN A 126 -4.05 -0.52 -16.64
C GLN A 126 -2.81 0.29 -17.04
N GLN A 127 -2.36 0.13 -18.29
CA GLN A 127 -1.31 0.98 -18.87
C GLN A 127 -1.90 2.32 -19.28
#